data_AF-K2G893-F1
#
_entry.id   AF-K2G893-F1
#
_cell.length_a   1.000
_cell.length_b   1.000
_cell.length_c   1.000
_cell.angle_alpha   90.00
_cell.angle_beta   90.00
_cell.angle_gamma   90.00
#
_symmetry.space_group_name_H-M   'P 1'
#
loop_
_entity.id
_entity.type
_entity.pdbx_description
1 polymer ?
#
loop_
_entity_poly.entity_id
_entity_poly.type
_entity_poly.pdbx_seq_one_letter_code
_entity_poly.pdbx_strand_id
1 'polypeptide(L)'
;MKGTVSMSIKETERIPVLDKLMKKELKQKHAATMLNLSVRQIQRLVKRYKKYGSAGIPHQLRGTLSNHRISDIKINEALEMLRARYADFGVTLAHEKLTAYHGVTFSRETLRQAMILAQLWKVHHKKYIAVHQMRDRRSCEGELVQLDGSPHNWFEGRAPVCTLLVFIDDATGKLKHVKFVVSESTAAYFIATKEYLLLHGKPLAFYLDKHGVFRVNTAKGGTAGVEDSNGLTQFGRSMKELTIELIFADTPQAKGRVERVNQTLQDRLVKEMRLEGIATMDEANAYLPQ
;
A
#
# COMPACT_ATOMS: atom_id res chain seq x y z
N MET A 1 39.25 15.71 -32.53
CA MET A 1 37.78 15.64 -32.32
C MET A 1 37.44 16.49 -31.11
N LYS A 2 36.67 17.58 -31.28
CA LYS A 2 36.12 18.36 -30.16
C LYS A 2 34.71 17.83 -29.88
N GLY A 3 34.49 17.32 -28.67
CA GLY A 3 33.19 16.80 -28.23
C GLY A 3 33.28 16.31 -26.78
N THR A 4 32.19 16.46 -26.02
CA THR A 4 32.12 16.03 -24.62
C THR A 4 31.66 14.57 -24.55
N VAL A 5 32.42 13.71 -23.85
CA VAL A 5 32.08 12.29 -23.66
C VAL A 5 31.73 12.05 -22.19
N SER A 6 30.52 11.53 -21.92
CA SER A 6 30.10 11.14 -20.57
C SER A 6 30.62 9.74 -20.22
N MET A 7 31.43 9.65 -19.17
CA MET A 7 32.09 8.41 -18.72
C MET A 7 31.82 8.17 -17.23
N SER A 8 31.78 6.91 -16.81
CA SER A 8 31.86 6.59 -15.38
C SER A 8 33.30 6.75 -14.88
N ILE A 9 33.51 6.93 -13.57
CA ILE A 9 34.85 7.04 -12.97
C ILE A 9 35.73 5.85 -13.38
N LYS A 10 35.18 4.63 -13.31
CA LYS A 10 35.85 3.39 -13.72
C LYS A 10 36.23 3.37 -15.20
N GLU A 11 35.49 4.04 -16.07
CA GLU A 11 35.82 4.15 -17.50
C GLU A 11 36.94 5.17 -17.71
N THR A 12 36.94 6.27 -16.96
CA THR A 12 38.00 7.30 -17.02
C THR A 12 39.35 6.74 -16.55
N GLU A 13 39.36 5.94 -15.49
CA GLU A 13 40.57 5.26 -14.96
C GLU A 13 41.24 4.31 -15.96
N ARG A 14 40.50 3.86 -16.99
CA ARG A 14 41.07 2.99 -18.05
C ARG A 14 41.92 3.77 -19.04
N ILE A 15 41.70 5.07 -19.21
CA ILE A 15 42.43 5.92 -20.16
C ILE A 15 43.95 5.85 -19.93
N PRO A 16 44.50 6.15 -18.73
CA PRO A 16 45.94 6.14 -18.51
C PRO A 16 46.56 4.75 -18.69
N VAL A 17 45.82 3.68 -18.35
CA VAL A 17 46.30 2.30 -18.54
C VAL A 17 46.35 1.95 -20.04
N LEU A 18 45.36 2.41 -20.81
CA LEU A 18 45.34 2.23 -22.26
C LEU A 18 46.42 3.07 -22.96
N ASP A 19 46.71 4.28 -22.49
CA ASP A 19 47.83 5.09 -23.00
C ASP A 19 49.18 4.40 -22.79
N LYS A 20 49.44 3.82 -21.61
CA LYS A 20 50.66 3.04 -21.34
C LYS A 20 50.76 1.79 -22.24
N LEU A 21 49.64 1.13 -22.52
CA LEU A 21 49.58 0.02 -23.49
C LEU A 21 49.89 0.50 -24.92
N MET A 22 49.43 1.68 -25.31
CA MET A 22 49.68 2.27 -26.62
C MET A 22 51.15 2.66 -26.81
N LYS A 23 51.79 3.16 -25.75
CA LYS A 23 53.24 3.45 -25.71
C LYS A 23 54.14 2.21 -25.59
N LYS A 24 53.55 1.01 -25.52
CA LYS A 24 54.23 -0.28 -25.30
C LYS A 24 55.00 -0.36 -23.96
N GLU A 25 54.66 0.48 -22.99
CA GLU A 25 55.26 0.50 -21.64
C GLU A 25 54.64 -0.57 -20.72
N LEU A 26 53.47 -1.09 -21.08
CA LEU A 26 52.73 -2.07 -20.29
C LEU A 26 52.30 -3.26 -21.17
N LYS A 27 52.42 -4.49 -20.67
CA LYS A 27 51.90 -5.69 -21.36
C LYS A 27 50.40 -5.85 -21.10
N GLN A 28 49.67 -6.36 -22.10
CA GLN A 28 48.20 -6.58 -22.00
C GLN A 28 47.80 -7.45 -20.81
N LYS A 29 48.61 -8.45 -20.43
CA LYS A 29 48.37 -9.30 -19.25
C LYS A 29 48.38 -8.51 -17.94
N HIS A 30 49.32 -7.58 -17.78
CA HIS A 30 49.38 -6.74 -16.57
C HIS A 30 48.27 -5.71 -16.53
N ALA A 31 47.92 -5.11 -17.66
CA ALA A 31 46.78 -4.21 -17.76
C ALA A 31 45.44 -4.92 -17.43
N ALA A 32 45.30 -6.19 -17.82
CA ALA A 32 44.16 -7.03 -17.48
C ALA A 32 44.03 -7.22 -15.96
N THR A 33 45.14 -7.52 -15.28
CA THR A 33 45.18 -7.62 -13.82
C THR A 33 44.86 -6.29 -13.13
N MET A 34 45.48 -5.18 -13.57
CA MET A 34 45.26 -3.85 -12.97
C MET A 34 43.81 -3.38 -13.07
N LEU A 35 43.14 -3.67 -14.18
CA LEU A 35 41.76 -3.24 -14.41
C LEU A 35 40.71 -4.29 -14.01
N ASN A 36 41.16 -5.44 -13.49
CA ASN A 36 40.33 -6.61 -13.20
C ASN A 36 39.42 -7.01 -14.38
N LEU A 37 40.03 -7.11 -15.58
CA LEU A 37 39.36 -7.47 -16.83
C LEU A 37 40.08 -8.65 -17.47
N SER A 38 39.39 -9.41 -18.32
CA SER A 38 40.05 -10.44 -19.13
C SER A 38 40.94 -9.80 -20.21
N VAL A 39 42.01 -10.51 -20.60
CA VAL A 39 42.91 -10.09 -21.69
C VAL A 39 42.13 -9.81 -22.99
N ARG A 40 41.08 -10.60 -23.26
CA ARG A 40 40.19 -10.41 -24.44
C ARG A 40 39.43 -9.09 -24.36
N GLN A 41 38.95 -8.69 -23.19
CA GLN A 41 38.30 -7.39 -22.98
C GLN A 41 39.29 -6.23 -23.16
N ILE A 42 40.52 -6.37 -22.67
CA ILE A 42 41.60 -5.38 -22.89
C ILE A 42 41.90 -5.24 -24.38
N GLN A 43 42.04 -6.34 -25.12
CA GLN A 43 42.26 -6.29 -26.58
C GLN A 43 41.13 -5.57 -27.32
N ARG A 44 39.87 -5.85 -26.97
CA ARG A 44 38.70 -5.14 -27.52
C ARG A 44 38.73 -3.65 -27.18
N LEU A 45 39.12 -3.28 -25.95
CA LEU A 45 39.27 -1.89 -25.53
C LEU A 45 40.39 -1.19 -26.30
N VAL A 46 41.57 -1.80 -26.43
CA VAL A 46 42.70 -1.25 -27.20
C VAL A 46 42.33 -1.03 -28.67
N LYS A 47 41.66 -2.01 -29.31
CA LYS A 47 41.19 -1.85 -30.70
C LYS A 47 40.25 -0.65 -30.86
N ARG A 48 39.33 -0.45 -29.90
CA ARG A 48 38.41 0.70 -29.90
C ARG A 48 39.12 2.01 -29.61
N TYR A 49 40.02 2.02 -28.62
CA TYR A 49 40.80 3.19 -28.24
C TYR A 49 41.68 3.68 -29.40
N LYS A 50 42.29 2.76 -30.17
CA LYS A 50 43.02 3.11 -31.40
C LYS A 50 42.18 3.81 -32.46
N LYS A 51 40.91 3.42 -32.59
CA LYS A 51 40.02 3.92 -33.65
C LYS A 51 39.30 5.22 -33.26
N TYR A 52 38.90 5.34 -32.00
CA TYR A 52 38.00 6.41 -31.52
C TYR A 52 38.58 7.22 -30.36
N GLY A 53 39.81 6.94 -29.91
CA GLY A 53 40.40 7.55 -28.73
C GLY A 53 39.59 7.28 -27.47
N SER A 54 39.54 8.25 -26.55
CA SER A 54 38.77 8.20 -25.30
C SER A 54 37.26 7.97 -25.54
N ALA A 55 36.71 8.44 -26.66
CA ALA A 55 35.31 8.24 -27.02
C ALA A 55 34.95 6.77 -27.29
N GLY A 56 35.94 5.89 -27.51
CA GLY A 56 35.72 4.46 -27.73
C GLY A 56 35.61 3.61 -26.45
N ILE A 57 35.87 4.21 -25.29
CA ILE A 57 35.90 3.51 -23.98
C ILE A 57 34.50 3.28 -23.40
N PRO A 58 33.56 4.24 -23.45
CA PRO A 58 32.20 4.01 -22.97
C PRO A 58 31.56 2.75 -23.54
N HIS A 59 30.64 2.18 -22.77
CA HIS A 59 29.83 1.08 -23.26
C HIS A 59 29.03 1.47 -24.52
N GLN A 60 29.05 0.64 -25.56
CA GLN A 60 28.42 0.99 -26.86
C GLN A 60 26.89 1.04 -26.81
N LEU A 61 26.28 0.31 -25.87
CA LEU A 61 24.83 0.41 -25.63
C LEU A 61 24.46 1.58 -24.70
N ARG A 62 25.41 2.44 -24.33
CA ARG A 62 25.09 3.62 -23.51
C ARG A 62 24.25 4.58 -24.35
N GLY A 63 23.04 4.87 -23.85
CA GLY A 63 22.07 5.70 -24.56
C GLY A 63 21.24 4.96 -25.60
N THR A 64 21.51 3.68 -25.87
CA THR A 64 20.62 2.87 -26.73
C THR A 64 19.48 2.30 -25.89
N LEU A 65 18.29 2.25 -26.48
CA LEU A 65 17.14 1.60 -25.86
C LEU A 65 17.34 0.08 -25.80
N SER A 66 16.83 -0.55 -24.75
CA SER A 66 16.87 -2.02 -24.63
C SER A 66 15.93 -2.67 -25.64
N ASN A 67 16.35 -3.79 -26.24
CA ASN A 67 15.47 -4.59 -27.11
C ASN A 67 14.29 -5.22 -26.35
N HIS A 68 14.41 -5.37 -25.03
CA HIS A 68 13.34 -5.90 -24.16
C HIS A 68 12.49 -4.77 -23.55
N ARG A 69 12.68 -3.53 -24.01
CA ARG A 69 11.88 -2.40 -23.55
C ARG A 69 10.44 -2.60 -24.01
N ILE A 70 9.50 -2.37 -23.09
CA ILE A 70 8.08 -2.36 -23.42
C ILE A 70 7.83 -1.24 -24.43
N SER A 71 7.09 -1.55 -25.49
CA SER A 71 6.75 -0.59 -26.54
C SER A 71 6.07 0.64 -25.96
N ASP A 72 6.44 1.83 -26.45
CA ASP A 72 5.82 3.09 -26.05
C ASP A 72 4.32 3.12 -26.32
N ILE A 73 3.86 2.42 -27.36
CA ILE A 73 2.44 2.26 -27.71
C ILE A 73 1.67 1.71 -26.51
N LYS A 74 2.07 0.54 -25.98
CA LYS A 74 1.44 -0.08 -24.79
C LYS A 74 1.46 0.81 -23.55
N ILE A 75 2.53 1.59 -23.36
CA ILE A 75 2.63 2.52 -22.22
C ILE A 75 1.65 3.67 -22.40
N ASN A 76 1.57 4.24 -23.60
CA ASN A 76 0.66 5.34 -23.90
C ASN A 76 -0.81 4.90 -23.81
N GLU A 77 -1.16 3.74 -24.35
CA GLU A 77 -2.50 3.14 -24.21
C GLU A 77 -2.90 3.02 -22.73
N ALA A 78 -2.00 2.49 -21.88
CA ALA A 78 -2.26 2.40 -20.45
C ALA A 78 -2.45 3.78 -19.80
N LEU A 79 -1.65 4.79 -20.18
CA LEU A 79 -1.78 6.16 -19.64
C LEU A 79 -3.07 6.85 -20.10
N GLU A 80 -3.55 6.60 -21.30
CA GLU A 80 -4.84 7.09 -21.79
C GLU A 80 -6.00 6.48 -21.01
N MET A 81 -5.98 5.17 -20.77
CA MET A 81 -6.98 4.51 -19.92
C MET A 81 -6.97 5.07 -18.49
N LEU A 82 -5.80 5.33 -17.93
CA LEU A 82 -5.68 5.96 -16.60
C LEU A 82 -6.35 7.32 -16.57
N ARG A 83 -6.09 8.19 -17.56
CA ARG A 83 -6.72 9.51 -17.64
C ARG A 83 -8.23 9.42 -17.80
N ALA A 84 -8.70 8.47 -18.59
CA ALA A 84 -10.12 8.34 -18.91
C ALA A 84 -10.95 7.73 -17.77
N ARG A 85 -10.41 6.73 -17.05
CA ARG A 85 -11.21 5.92 -16.09
C ARG A 85 -10.65 5.86 -14.67
N TYR A 86 -9.37 6.16 -14.48
CA TYR A 86 -8.67 5.90 -13.21
C TYR A 86 -7.81 7.10 -12.75
N ALA A 87 -8.27 8.32 -13.02
CA ALA A 87 -7.45 9.53 -12.88
C ALA A 87 -6.97 9.80 -11.44
N ASP A 88 -7.74 9.37 -10.44
CA ASP A 88 -7.49 9.51 -9.01
C ASP A 88 -6.92 8.23 -8.36
N PHE A 89 -6.56 7.21 -9.15
CA PHE A 89 -6.09 5.94 -8.60
C PHE A 89 -4.62 6.01 -8.18
N GLY A 90 -4.32 5.41 -7.02
CA GLY A 90 -2.95 5.14 -6.63
C GLY A 90 -2.31 4.11 -7.56
N VAL A 91 -0.98 4.17 -7.73
CA VAL A 91 -0.19 3.33 -8.65
C VAL A 91 -0.50 1.84 -8.53
N THR A 92 -0.66 1.33 -7.31
CA THR A 92 -0.95 -0.09 -7.06
C THR A 92 -2.34 -0.47 -7.57
N LEU A 93 -3.38 0.28 -7.16
CA LEU A 93 -4.76 0.01 -7.59
C LEU A 93 -4.92 0.20 -9.10
N ALA A 94 -4.32 1.25 -9.65
CA ALA A 94 -4.25 1.50 -11.08
C ALA A 94 -3.66 0.30 -11.85
N HIS A 95 -2.54 -0.23 -11.38
CA HIS A 95 -1.88 -1.40 -11.99
C HIS A 95 -2.76 -2.66 -11.92
N GLU A 96 -3.38 -2.93 -10.77
CA GLU A 96 -4.30 -4.06 -10.60
C GLU A 96 -5.47 -3.97 -11.58
N LYS A 97 -6.10 -2.81 -11.74
CA LYS A 97 -7.23 -2.60 -12.66
C LYS A 97 -6.83 -2.66 -14.12
N LEU A 98 -5.71 -2.07 -14.48
CA LEU A 98 -5.15 -2.18 -15.83
C LEU A 98 -4.80 -3.63 -16.19
N THR A 99 -4.29 -4.40 -15.23
CA THR A 99 -3.98 -5.82 -15.43
C THR A 99 -5.26 -6.63 -15.61
N ALA A 100 -6.25 -6.45 -14.72
CA ALA A 100 -7.47 -7.23 -14.70
C ALA A 100 -8.41 -6.94 -15.88
N TYR A 101 -8.65 -5.66 -16.21
CA TYR A 101 -9.64 -5.27 -17.22
C TYR A 101 -9.06 -4.93 -18.58
N HIS A 102 -7.76 -4.61 -18.66
CA HIS A 102 -7.11 -4.12 -19.88
C HIS A 102 -5.91 -4.95 -20.32
N GLY A 103 -5.64 -6.07 -19.64
CA GLY A 103 -4.60 -7.02 -20.03
C GLY A 103 -3.18 -6.47 -19.98
N VAL A 104 -2.93 -5.44 -19.16
CA VAL A 104 -1.57 -4.89 -19.01
C VAL A 104 -0.63 -5.92 -18.39
N THR A 105 0.46 -6.23 -19.09
CA THR A 105 1.40 -7.31 -18.69
C THR A 105 2.69 -6.83 -18.04
N PHE A 106 2.92 -5.52 -17.99
CA PHE A 106 4.16 -4.97 -17.46
C PHE A 106 4.09 -4.72 -15.96
N SER A 107 5.27 -4.58 -15.34
CA SER A 107 5.38 -4.45 -13.88
C SER A 107 4.77 -3.15 -13.37
N ARG A 108 4.30 -3.18 -12.11
CA ARG A 108 3.85 -1.98 -11.37
C ARG A 108 4.89 -0.86 -11.38
N GLU A 109 6.18 -1.20 -11.29
CA GLU A 109 7.25 -0.20 -11.28
C GLU A 109 7.38 0.50 -12.65
N THR A 110 7.18 -0.23 -13.75
CA THR A 110 7.13 0.36 -15.08
C THR A 110 5.97 1.36 -15.19
N LEU A 111 4.78 0.99 -14.69
CA LEU A 111 3.64 1.90 -14.66
C LEU A 111 3.94 3.15 -13.82
N ARG A 112 4.54 2.98 -12.63
CA ARG A 112 4.90 4.08 -11.74
C ARG A 112 5.80 5.11 -12.44
N GLN A 113 6.85 4.64 -13.12
CA GLN A 113 7.77 5.52 -13.86
C GLN A 113 7.05 6.26 -14.99
N ALA A 114 6.18 5.56 -15.73
CA ALA A 114 5.37 6.17 -16.78
C ALA A 114 4.41 7.24 -16.23
N MET A 115 3.73 6.97 -15.10
CA MET A 115 2.84 7.94 -14.45
C MET A 115 3.58 9.18 -13.95
N ILE A 116 4.81 9.02 -13.43
CA ILE A 116 5.66 10.15 -13.01
C ILE A 116 6.06 11.01 -14.20
N LEU A 117 6.52 10.39 -15.29
CA LEU A 117 6.89 11.10 -16.51
C LEU A 117 5.69 11.83 -17.14
N ALA A 118 4.51 11.22 -17.09
CA ALA A 118 3.26 11.79 -17.58
C ALA A 118 2.60 12.78 -16.60
N GLN A 119 3.23 13.07 -15.45
CA GLN A 119 2.73 13.95 -14.38
C GLN A 119 1.38 13.52 -13.78
N LEU A 120 0.99 12.26 -13.96
CA LEU A 120 -0.20 11.65 -13.35
C LEU A 120 0.04 11.23 -11.90
N TRP A 121 1.30 11.14 -11.48
CA TRP A 121 1.66 10.76 -10.12
C TRP A 121 2.77 11.64 -9.57
N LYS A 122 2.55 12.21 -8.39
CA LYS A 122 3.58 12.99 -7.68
C LYS A 122 4.37 12.06 -6.76
N VAL A 123 5.70 12.15 -6.84
CA VAL A 123 6.58 11.44 -5.92
C VAL A 123 6.44 12.07 -4.54
N HIS A 124 5.84 11.35 -3.60
CA HIS A 124 5.83 11.78 -2.21
C HIS A 124 7.19 11.49 -1.58
N HIS A 125 7.85 12.53 -1.07
CA HIS A 125 9.03 12.36 -0.22
C HIS A 125 8.62 11.68 1.08
N LYS A 126 9.47 10.78 1.56
CA LYS A 126 9.25 10.04 2.81
C LYS A 126 9.19 11.05 3.95
N LYS A 127 7.99 11.32 4.48
CA LYS A 127 7.84 12.12 5.71
C LYS A 127 8.56 11.37 6.84
N TYR A 128 9.20 12.13 7.73
CA TYR A 128 9.75 11.56 8.95
C TYR A 128 8.58 11.00 9.77
N ILE A 129 8.57 9.69 9.99
CA ILE A 129 7.52 9.03 10.76
C ILE A 129 7.98 9.04 12.21
N ALA A 130 7.20 9.66 13.09
CA ALA A 130 7.38 9.45 14.52
C ALA A 130 7.13 7.96 14.80
N VAL A 131 8.17 7.23 15.20
CA VAL A 131 8.08 5.81 15.50
C VAL A 131 7.38 5.67 16.84
N HIS A 132 6.06 5.51 16.81
CA HIS A 132 5.28 5.15 17.98
C HIS A 132 5.29 3.63 18.14
N GLN A 133 5.57 3.17 19.35
CA GLN A 133 5.59 1.74 19.67
C GLN A 133 4.16 1.20 19.54
N MET A 134 3.97 0.24 18.64
CA MET A 134 2.69 -0.47 18.51
C MET A 134 2.59 -1.51 19.61
N ARG A 135 1.37 -1.78 20.09
CA ARG A 135 1.09 -2.94 20.94
C ARG A 135 1.48 -4.23 20.21
N ASP A 136 2.01 -5.23 20.90
CA ASP A 136 2.22 -6.54 20.29
C ASP A 136 0.89 -7.18 19.86
N ARG A 137 0.96 -8.00 18.80
CA ARG A 137 -0.19 -8.75 18.32
C ARG A 137 -0.51 -9.90 19.29
N ARG A 138 -1.78 -10.29 19.34
CA ARG A 138 -2.17 -11.59 19.90
C ARG A 138 -1.52 -12.75 19.14
N SER A 139 -1.40 -13.89 19.81
CA SER A 139 -0.67 -15.06 19.29
C SER A 139 -1.49 -15.83 18.25
N CYS A 140 -2.82 -15.88 18.44
CA CYS A 140 -3.72 -16.70 17.64
C CYS A 140 -4.91 -15.89 17.10
N GLU A 141 -5.41 -16.33 15.93
CA GLU A 141 -6.64 -15.80 15.32
C GLU A 141 -7.84 -16.04 16.26
N GLY A 142 -8.67 -15.01 16.47
CA GLY A 142 -9.84 -15.04 17.37
C GLY A 142 -9.55 -14.69 18.83
N GLU A 143 -8.29 -14.51 19.24
CA GLU A 143 -7.96 -14.05 20.61
C GLU A 143 -8.40 -12.61 20.86
N LEU A 144 -8.30 -11.75 19.85
CA LEU A 144 -8.72 -10.35 19.93
C LEU A 144 -9.15 -9.86 18.57
N VAL A 145 -10.38 -9.35 18.49
CA VAL A 145 -10.93 -8.75 17.28
C VAL A 145 -11.21 -7.28 17.55
N GLN A 146 -10.62 -6.40 16.76
CA GLN A 146 -10.77 -4.96 16.88
C GLN A 146 -11.98 -4.50 16.08
N LEU A 147 -12.87 -3.78 16.74
CA LEU A 147 -14.10 -3.23 16.18
C LEU A 147 -13.94 -1.71 16.07
N ASP A 148 -14.32 -1.16 14.93
CA ASP A 148 -14.26 0.27 14.69
C ASP A 148 -15.34 0.72 13.71
N GLY A 149 -15.83 1.94 13.92
CA GLY A 149 -16.76 2.61 13.02
C GLY A 149 -16.03 3.66 12.18
N SER A 150 -16.19 3.58 10.86
CA SER A 150 -15.58 4.52 9.93
C SER A 150 -16.65 5.35 9.20
N PRO A 151 -17.07 6.50 9.76
CA PRO A 151 -17.97 7.43 9.08
C PRO A 151 -17.24 8.09 7.91
N HIS A 152 -17.79 7.98 6.70
CA HIS A 152 -17.18 8.53 5.49
C HIS A 152 -18.21 8.74 4.38
N ASN A 153 -17.89 9.58 3.40
CA ASN A 153 -18.68 9.71 2.16
C ASN A 153 -18.36 8.53 1.22
N TRP A 154 -18.69 7.32 1.65
CA TRP A 154 -18.36 6.07 0.99
C TRP A 154 -18.86 5.97 -0.46
N PHE A 155 -19.94 6.71 -0.77
CA PHE A 155 -20.59 6.70 -2.06
C PHE A 155 -20.25 7.92 -2.93
N GLU A 156 -19.31 8.79 -2.51
CA GLU A 156 -18.93 10.00 -3.27
C GLU A 156 -20.12 10.85 -3.70
N GLY A 157 -21.16 10.94 -2.85
CA GLY A 157 -22.39 11.68 -3.14
C GLY A 157 -23.46 10.92 -3.93
N ARG A 158 -23.22 9.66 -4.34
CA ARG A 158 -24.27 8.79 -4.93
C ARG A 158 -25.33 8.37 -3.90
N ALA A 159 -24.97 8.35 -2.63
CA ALA A 159 -25.84 8.03 -1.50
C ALA A 159 -25.52 8.92 -0.28
N PRO A 160 -26.40 8.98 0.73
CA PRO A 160 -26.11 9.65 2.00
C PRO A 160 -24.84 9.13 2.67
N VAL A 161 -24.17 10.00 3.43
CA VAL A 161 -23.03 9.65 4.27
C VAL A 161 -23.45 8.59 5.28
N CYS A 162 -22.60 7.57 5.48
CA CYS A 162 -22.88 6.45 6.36
C CYS A 162 -21.60 5.98 7.07
N THR A 163 -21.73 4.99 7.94
CA THR A 163 -20.62 4.38 8.67
C THR A 163 -20.35 2.96 8.17
N LEU A 164 -19.08 2.64 7.93
CA LEU A 164 -18.64 1.25 7.76
C LEU A 164 -18.18 0.71 9.11
N LEU A 165 -18.84 -0.33 9.62
CA LEU A 165 -18.35 -1.08 10.77
C LEU A 165 -17.31 -2.08 10.28
N VAL A 166 -16.18 -2.16 10.98
CA VAL A 166 -15.03 -2.96 10.58
C VAL A 166 -14.57 -3.84 11.75
N PHE A 167 -14.41 -5.14 11.50
CA PHE A 167 -13.93 -6.14 12.44
C PHE A 167 -12.62 -6.71 11.92
N ILE A 168 -11.52 -6.49 12.64
CA ILE A 168 -10.18 -6.92 12.23
C ILE A 168 -9.59 -7.82 13.30
N ASP A 169 -9.13 -9.00 12.89
CA ASP A 169 -8.40 -9.89 13.78
C ASP A 169 -7.00 -9.33 14.09
N ASP A 170 -6.64 -9.22 15.36
CA ASP A 170 -5.37 -8.58 15.79
C ASP A 170 -4.13 -9.42 15.46
N ALA A 171 -4.25 -10.75 15.50
CA ALA A 171 -3.13 -11.66 15.25
C ALA A 171 -2.75 -11.68 13.76
N THR A 172 -3.75 -11.83 12.89
CA THR A 172 -3.56 -11.98 11.44
C THR A 172 -3.59 -10.64 10.70
N GLY A 173 -4.36 -9.67 11.19
CA GLY A 173 -4.68 -8.44 10.47
C GLY A 173 -5.74 -8.63 9.38
N LYS A 174 -6.41 -9.78 9.32
CA LYS A 174 -7.49 -10.04 8.37
C LYS A 174 -8.73 -9.21 8.72
N LEU A 175 -9.36 -8.65 7.69
CA LEU A 175 -10.73 -8.16 7.77
C LEU A 175 -11.66 -9.38 7.93
N LYS A 176 -12.31 -9.49 9.08
CA LYS A 176 -13.19 -10.62 9.40
C LYS A 176 -14.62 -10.29 9.01
N HIS A 177 -15.08 -9.09 9.37
CA HIS A 177 -16.43 -8.68 9.03
C HIS A 177 -16.46 -7.18 8.77
N VAL A 178 -17.30 -6.77 7.82
CA VAL A 178 -17.51 -5.39 7.43
C VAL A 178 -18.98 -5.19 7.13
N LYS A 179 -19.56 -4.07 7.55
CA LYS A 179 -20.98 -3.78 7.31
C LYS A 179 -21.25 -2.29 7.24
N PHE A 180 -21.87 -1.84 6.15
CA PHE A 180 -22.40 -0.49 6.04
C PHE A 180 -23.67 -0.34 6.84
N VAL A 181 -23.74 0.73 7.63
CA VAL A 181 -24.88 1.10 8.46
C VAL A 181 -25.08 2.62 8.38
N VAL A 182 -26.33 3.08 8.57
CA VAL A 182 -26.67 4.50 8.50
C VAL A 182 -25.82 5.33 9.46
N SER A 183 -25.69 4.86 10.70
CA SER A 183 -24.85 5.48 11.73
C SER A 183 -24.38 4.43 12.73
N GLU A 184 -23.29 4.74 13.42
CA GLU A 184 -22.79 3.91 14.50
C GLU A 184 -23.78 3.89 15.67
N SER A 185 -24.28 2.70 16.04
CA SER A 185 -25.27 2.54 17.11
C SER A 185 -25.16 1.15 17.74
N THR A 186 -25.72 0.99 18.94
CA THR A 186 -25.75 -0.30 19.65
C THR A 186 -26.46 -1.38 18.84
N ALA A 187 -27.57 -1.04 18.18
CA ALA A 187 -28.31 -1.97 17.34
C ALA A 187 -27.50 -2.43 16.12
N ALA A 188 -26.78 -1.50 15.48
CA ALA A 188 -25.89 -1.81 14.36
C ALA A 188 -24.79 -2.81 14.77
N TYR A 189 -24.18 -2.59 15.94
CA TYR A 189 -23.20 -3.54 16.48
C TYR A 189 -23.80 -4.89 16.83
N PHE A 190 -25.01 -4.96 17.39
CA PHE A 190 -25.65 -6.26 17.62
C PHE A 190 -25.85 -7.08 16.34
N ILE A 191 -26.31 -6.42 15.27
CA ILE A 191 -26.50 -7.07 13.97
C ILE A 191 -25.15 -7.54 13.41
N ALA A 192 -24.17 -6.64 13.35
CA ALA A 192 -22.83 -6.96 12.82
C ALA A 192 -22.12 -8.06 13.64
N THR A 193 -22.22 -8.01 14.98
CA THR A 193 -21.65 -9.04 15.85
C THR A 193 -22.35 -10.37 15.68
N LYS A 194 -23.69 -10.39 15.53
CA LYS A 194 -24.41 -11.64 15.25
C LYS A 194 -23.93 -12.27 13.93
N GLU A 195 -23.82 -11.47 12.87
CA GLU A 195 -23.31 -11.92 11.57
C GLU A 195 -21.86 -12.43 11.67
N TYR A 196 -20.99 -11.69 12.35
CA TYR A 196 -19.62 -12.11 12.64
C TYR A 196 -19.58 -13.47 13.35
N LEU A 197 -20.37 -13.64 14.41
CA LEU A 197 -20.37 -14.87 15.22
C LEU A 197 -20.85 -16.08 14.42
N LEU A 198 -21.83 -15.89 13.54
CA LEU A 198 -22.34 -16.94 12.66
C LEU A 198 -21.29 -17.38 11.62
N LEU A 199 -20.46 -16.45 11.14
CA LEU A 199 -19.45 -16.72 10.10
C LEU A 199 -18.11 -17.23 10.66
N HIS A 200 -17.70 -16.75 11.82
CA HIS A 200 -16.35 -16.98 12.35
C HIS A 200 -16.32 -17.67 13.71
N GLY A 201 -17.48 -17.89 14.33
CA GLY A 201 -17.56 -18.37 15.70
C GLY A 201 -17.20 -17.29 16.72
N LYS A 202 -17.13 -17.72 17.98
CA LYS A 202 -16.94 -16.83 19.13
C LYS A 202 -15.46 -16.45 19.32
N PRO A 203 -15.11 -15.16 19.35
CA PRO A 203 -13.76 -14.72 19.73
C PRO A 203 -13.62 -14.69 21.25
N LEU A 204 -12.38 -14.65 21.75
CA LEU A 204 -12.14 -14.49 23.19
C LEU A 204 -12.43 -13.06 23.65
N ALA A 205 -12.06 -12.07 22.83
CA ALA A 205 -12.25 -10.66 23.20
C ALA A 205 -12.55 -9.76 21.99
N PHE A 206 -13.34 -8.72 22.23
CA PHE A 206 -13.48 -7.56 21.34
C PHE A 206 -12.74 -6.35 21.89
N TYR A 207 -12.07 -5.62 21.00
CA TYR A 207 -11.39 -4.36 21.30
C TYR A 207 -12.17 -3.19 20.72
N LEU A 208 -12.57 -2.24 21.55
CA LEU A 208 -13.51 -1.15 21.20
C LEU A 208 -12.98 0.23 21.60
N ASP A 209 -13.49 1.27 20.93
CA ASP A 209 -13.29 2.64 21.44
C ASP A 209 -14.12 2.91 22.70
N LYS A 210 -13.67 3.88 23.49
CA LYS A 210 -14.43 4.42 24.62
C LYS A 210 -15.56 5.36 24.20
N HIS A 211 -15.65 5.76 22.94
CA HIS A 211 -16.68 6.70 22.50
C HIS A 211 -18.11 6.12 22.65
N GLY A 212 -18.88 6.72 23.56
CA GLY A 212 -20.35 6.91 23.58
C GLY A 212 -21.28 5.68 23.58
N VAL A 213 -21.10 4.75 22.65
CA VAL A 213 -22.07 3.66 22.35
C VAL A 213 -21.95 2.49 23.34
N PHE A 214 -20.80 2.35 23.98
CA PHE A 214 -20.47 1.19 24.82
C PHE A 214 -20.39 1.50 26.32
N ARG A 215 -20.59 2.76 26.73
CA ARG A 215 -20.57 3.16 28.14
C ARG A 215 -21.79 4.03 28.49
N VAL A 216 -22.45 3.69 29.60
CA VAL A 216 -23.48 4.53 30.20
C VAL A 216 -22.79 5.75 30.83
N ASN A 217 -23.01 6.95 30.27
CA ASN A 217 -22.58 8.21 30.88
C ASN A 217 -23.60 8.65 31.94
N THR A 218 -23.65 7.98 33.09
CA THR A 218 -24.30 8.55 34.27
C THR A 218 -23.30 9.47 34.97
N ALA A 219 -23.48 10.78 34.78
CA ALA A 219 -22.90 11.78 35.66
C ALA A 219 -23.36 11.47 37.09
N LYS A 220 -22.42 11.47 38.04
CA LYS A 220 -22.75 11.43 39.47
C LYS A 220 -23.71 12.58 39.81
N GLY A 221 -24.87 12.25 40.37
CA GLY A 221 -25.76 13.21 41.04
C GLY A 221 -27.20 13.15 40.54
N GLY A 222 -28.00 12.23 41.07
CA GLY A 222 -29.45 12.22 40.83
C GLY A 222 -30.09 10.97 41.41
N THR A 223 -30.83 11.14 42.50
CA THR A 223 -31.61 10.11 43.19
C THR A 223 -32.70 9.53 42.29
N ALA A 224 -32.44 8.39 41.65
CA ALA A 224 -33.47 7.50 41.13
C ALA A 224 -32.91 6.07 41.18
N GLY A 225 -33.43 5.29 42.12
CA GLY A 225 -32.95 3.94 42.40
C GLY A 225 -33.21 3.00 41.23
N VAL A 226 -32.15 2.32 40.80
CA VAL A 226 -32.19 0.95 40.28
C VAL A 226 -30.83 0.33 40.60
N GLU A 227 -30.77 -0.53 41.62
CA GLU A 227 -29.60 -1.31 42.02
C GLU A 227 -29.22 -2.43 41.01
N ASP A 228 -29.81 -2.47 39.81
CA ASP A 228 -29.68 -3.55 38.81
C ASP A 228 -28.87 -3.19 37.54
N SER A 229 -27.98 -2.19 37.60
CA SER A 229 -27.08 -1.92 36.48
C SER A 229 -25.64 -1.71 36.92
N ASN A 230 -24.82 -2.74 36.74
CA ASN A 230 -23.36 -2.74 36.90
C ASN A 230 -22.59 -1.75 35.97
N GLY A 231 -23.20 -0.64 35.54
CA GLY A 231 -22.60 0.32 34.61
C GLY A 231 -22.36 -0.20 33.18
N LEU A 232 -22.78 -1.43 32.88
CA LEU A 232 -22.64 -2.09 31.57
C LEU A 232 -23.80 -1.75 30.64
N THR A 233 -23.47 -1.37 29.40
CA THR A 233 -24.43 -1.21 28.29
C THR A 233 -25.10 -2.53 27.94
N GLN A 234 -26.23 -2.48 27.22
CA GLN A 234 -26.93 -3.69 26.73
C GLN A 234 -25.98 -4.59 25.93
N PHE A 235 -25.17 -4.00 25.05
CA PHE A 235 -24.13 -4.72 24.31
C PHE A 235 -23.13 -5.38 25.25
N GLY A 236 -22.62 -4.66 26.26
CA GLY A 236 -21.71 -5.21 27.26
C GLY A 236 -22.31 -6.38 28.05
N ARG A 237 -23.59 -6.32 28.39
CA ARG A 237 -24.29 -7.43 29.06
C ARG A 237 -24.35 -8.68 28.18
N SER A 238 -24.74 -8.51 26.91
CA SER A 238 -24.80 -9.63 25.95
C SER A 238 -23.42 -10.24 25.68
N MET A 239 -22.38 -9.43 25.53
CA MET A 239 -21.02 -9.96 25.33
C MET A 239 -20.54 -10.74 26.56
N LYS A 240 -20.86 -10.26 27.77
CA LYS A 240 -20.57 -10.98 29.01
C LYS A 240 -21.29 -12.33 29.06
N GLU A 241 -22.57 -12.38 28.68
CA GLU A 241 -23.35 -13.63 28.64
C GLU A 241 -22.77 -14.62 27.61
N LEU A 242 -22.30 -14.13 26.48
CA LEU A 242 -21.58 -14.94 25.49
C LEU A 242 -20.17 -15.35 25.95
N THR A 243 -19.68 -14.85 27.08
CA THR A 243 -18.28 -15.04 27.54
C THR A 243 -17.28 -14.47 26.53
N ILE A 244 -17.57 -13.30 26.00
CA ILE A 244 -16.68 -12.50 25.16
C ILE A 244 -16.22 -11.30 25.99
N GLU A 245 -14.92 -11.19 26.21
CA GLU A 245 -14.33 -10.07 26.95
C GLU A 245 -14.42 -8.78 26.13
N LEU A 246 -14.83 -7.68 26.75
CA LEU A 246 -14.77 -6.35 26.13
C LEU A 246 -13.59 -5.55 26.69
N ILE A 247 -12.66 -5.20 25.81
CA ILE A 247 -11.49 -4.39 26.14
C ILE A 247 -11.68 -3.02 25.50
N PHE A 248 -11.63 -1.96 26.31
CA PHE A 248 -11.79 -0.58 25.85
C PHE A 248 -10.45 0.14 25.72
N ALA A 249 -10.23 0.81 24.61
CA ALA A 249 -9.01 1.57 24.37
C ALA A 249 -8.93 2.81 25.29
N ASP A 250 -7.89 2.91 26.11
CA ASP A 250 -7.66 4.12 26.92
C ASP A 250 -7.12 5.29 26.09
N THR A 251 -6.51 5.01 24.94
CA THR A 251 -5.78 5.97 24.13
C THR A 251 -5.95 5.70 22.63
N PRO A 252 -6.16 6.73 21.78
CA PRO A 252 -6.21 6.58 20.32
C PRO A 252 -4.97 5.88 19.73
N GLN A 253 -3.83 6.05 20.40
CA GLN A 253 -2.53 5.49 20.03
C GLN A 253 -2.53 3.95 19.95
N ALA A 254 -3.43 3.26 20.67
CA ALA A 254 -3.55 1.81 20.64
C ALA A 254 -4.26 1.26 19.38
N LYS A 255 -4.89 2.13 18.57
CA LYS A 255 -5.73 1.76 17.41
C LYS A 255 -5.09 1.97 16.03
N GLY A 256 -3.80 2.32 15.96
CA GLY A 256 -3.14 2.65 14.68
C GLY A 256 -3.10 1.54 13.61
N ARG A 257 -3.58 0.33 13.90
CA ARG A 257 -3.80 -0.75 12.92
C ARG A 257 -5.13 -0.57 12.19
N VAL A 258 -6.22 -0.46 12.93
CA VAL A 258 -7.57 -0.31 12.33
C VAL A 258 -7.66 1.00 11.57
N GLU A 259 -7.05 2.07 12.08
CA GLU A 259 -6.98 3.34 11.36
C GLU A 259 -6.33 3.19 9.98
N ARG A 260 -5.23 2.43 9.87
CA ARG A 260 -4.57 2.15 8.58
C ARG A 260 -5.45 1.34 7.63
N VAL A 261 -6.20 0.38 8.17
CA VAL A 261 -7.17 -0.39 7.38
C VAL A 261 -8.30 0.52 6.91
N ASN A 262 -8.85 1.36 7.78
CA ASN A 262 -9.88 2.34 7.42
C ASN A 262 -9.39 3.30 6.34
N GLN A 263 -8.18 3.85 6.43
CA GLN A 263 -7.60 4.69 5.38
C GLN A 263 -7.49 3.94 4.05
N THR A 264 -7.08 2.67 4.10
CA THR A 264 -6.98 1.82 2.90
C THR A 264 -8.35 1.56 2.29
N LEU A 265 -9.37 1.28 3.11
CA LEU A 265 -10.74 1.07 2.67
C LEU A 265 -11.33 2.38 2.11
N GLN A 266 -11.19 3.49 2.81
CA GLN A 266 -11.68 4.81 2.36
C GLN A 266 -11.08 5.22 1.02
N ASP A 267 -9.82 4.85 0.73
CA ASP A 267 -9.23 5.10 -0.60
C ASP A 267 -9.69 4.08 -1.65
N ARG A 268 -9.62 2.78 -1.33
CA ARG A 268 -9.80 1.71 -2.32
C ARG A 268 -11.27 1.34 -2.52
N LEU A 269 -12.00 1.03 -1.45
CA LEU A 269 -13.38 0.53 -1.52
C LEU A 269 -14.31 1.55 -2.18
N VAL A 270 -14.10 2.84 -1.92
CA VAL A 270 -14.84 3.92 -2.58
C VAL A 270 -14.71 3.86 -4.11
N LYS A 271 -13.47 3.70 -4.59
CA LYS A 271 -13.15 3.59 -6.01
C LYS A 271 -13.67 2.30 -6.62
N GLU A 272 -13.58 1.20 -5.89
CA GLU A 272 -14.16 -0.10 -6.30
C GLU A 272 -15.67 0.00 -6.50
N MET A 273 -16.39 0.51 -5.50
CA MET A 273 -17.84 0.70 -5.59
C MET A 273 -18.22 1.68 -6.69
N ARG A 274 -17.37 2.67 -7.00
CA ARG A 274 -17.59 3.56 -8.15
C ARG A 274 -17.50 2.82 -9.48
N LEU A 275 -16.52 1.93 -9.65
CA LEU A 275 -16.35 1.15 -10.87
C LEU A 275 -17.54 0.22 -11.11
N GLU A 276 -18.09 -0.37 -10.04
CA GLU A 276 -19.27 -1.23 -10.11
C GLU A 276 -20.61 -0.46 -10.12
N GLY A 277 -20.57 0.88 -10.06
CA GLY A 277 -21.78 1.70 -10.11
C GLY A 277 -22.71 1.60 -8.88
N ILE A 278 -22.22 1.05 -7.77
CA ILE A 278 -22.98 0.82 -6.54
C ILE A 278 -23.44 2.16 -5.95
N ALA A 279 -24.75 2.34 -5.75
CA ALA A 279 -25.31 3.62 -5.31
C ALA A 279 -26.17 3.50 -4.04
N THR A 280 -26.32 2.30 -3.49
CA THR A 280 -27.11 2.08 -2.28
C THR A 280 -26.35 1.28 -1.23
N MET A 281 -26.75 1.44 0.03
CA MET A 281 -26.18 0.70 1.17
C MET A 281 -26.42 -0.80 1.06
N ASP A 282 -27.56 -1.21 0.52
CA ASP A 282 -27.91 -2.62 0.36
C ASP A 282 -27.05 -3.29 -0.71
N GLU A 283 -26.87 -2.64 -1.87
CA GLU A 283 -25.92 -3.08 -2.90
C GLU A 283 -24.48 -3.15 -2.37
N ALA A 284 -24.06 -2.14 -1.59
CA ALA A 284 -22.72 -2.12 -1.01
C ALA A 284 -22.52 -3.27 -0.03
N ASN A 285 -23.50 -3.54 0.85
CA ASN A 285 -23.45 -4.67 1.78
C ASN A 285 -23.44 -6.03 1.06
N ALA A 286 -24.11 -6.13 -0.10
CA ALA A 286 -24.06 -7.33 -0.95
C ALA A 286 -22.72 -7.50 -1.69
N TYR A 287 -22.00 -6.39 -1.93
CA TYR A 287 -20.71 -6.37 -2.60
C TYR A 287 -19.54 -6.72 -1.66
N LEU A 288 -19.59 -6.32 -0.39
CA LEU A 288 -18.49 -6.52 0.59
C LEU A 288 -17.92 -7.95 0.71
N PRO A 289 -18.69 -9.05 0.52
CA PRO A 289 -18.15 -10.41 0.58
C PRO A 289 -17.25 -10.83 -0.60
N GLN A 290 -17.23 -10.06 -1.70
CA GLN A 290 -16.47 -10.35 -2.92
C GLN A 290 -15.02 -9.84 -2.83
#